data_AF-A0A6A6WQY2-F1
#
_entry.id   AF-A0A6A6WQY2-F1
#
_cell.length_a   1.000
_cell.length_b   1.000
_cell.length_c   1.000
_cell.angle_alpha   90.00
_cell.angle_beta   90.00
_cell.angle_gamma   90.00
#
_symmetry.space_group_name_H-M   'P 1'
#
loop_
_entity.id
_entity.type
_entity.pdbx_description
1 polymer ?
#
loop_
_entity_poly.entity_id
_entity_poly.type
_entity_poly.pdbx_seq_one_letter_code
_entity_poly.pdbx_strand_id
1 'polypeptide(L)'
;MPKVIRKPARNASRRVEQSESNIRTRTRQKPAPGINVKPSNNRKVQKKSAFSFLARTQNEVETDPNRKTPLLSLPKELVQQIATNLSLASAICLTLTCKEAAEAVGTQSWADYKREPRWAAGPSGPYGPSQREALSKLLVRDWGAELDFCAQCNTLHPPLQPPSRHRKTKLTTLCFGQDAMIDYLPQDASHGYSPVFQHIAAAMQASEAFASKTQTSPAIDALAGAFTISKPNLSWTLVSSGRRTAGNLVLKHVHTFQARSPNNTLCAADLLSLPLRLCPHLSTTTELPEPSRYIKGPALNSTLLTSALNAAFPAAQRSTTRTPFKKPTPSEQAQLDAARAGAPISWRCRACPTQFRAVYAPAGLEVTSWHCFGRDLYHASKYWRWFVRREGKLLGPDKRNDEWWSPSRTVPDFVCE
;
A
#
# COMPACT_ATOMS: atom_id res chain seq x y z
N MET A 1 -19.31 -50.19 -22.38
CA MET A 1 -20.01 -49.42 -23.43
C MET A 1 -19.81 -47.92 -23.20
N PRO A 2 -19.76 -47.08 -24.25
CA PRO A 2 -18.55 -46.31 -24.55
C PRO A 2 -18.51 -44.85 -24.08
N LYS A 3 -17.27 -44.35 -23.96
CA LYS A 3 -16.88 -42.96 -23.71
C LYS A 3 -17.27 -42.07 -24.89
N VAL A 4 -18.04 -41.01 -24.63
CA VAL A 4 -18.33 -39.98 -25.63
C VAL A 4 -17.19 -38.97 -25.67
N ILE A 5 -16.41 -39.05 -26.74
CA ILE A 5 -15.39 -38.07 -27.15
C ILE A 5 -16.10 -36.90 -27.83
N ARG A 6 -16.02 -35.69 -27.27
CA ARG A 6 -16.46 -34.47 -27.96
C ARG A 6 -15.34 -33.96 -28.87
N LYS A 7 -15.60 -34.01 -30.19
CA LYS A 7 -14.78 -33.40 -31.25
C LYS A 7 -14.95 -31.86 -31.26
N PRO A 8 -13.92 -31.11 -31.67
CA PRO A 8 -13.98 -29.66 -31.83
C PRO A 8 -14.51 -29.27 -33.21
N ALA A 9 -15.43 -28.30 -33.28
CA ALA A 9 -15.87 -27.70 -34.53
C ALA A 9 -14.98 -26.48 -34.86
N ARG A 10 -14.02 -26.69 -35.76
CA ARG A 10 -13.43 -25.62 -36.59
C ARG A 10 -14.35 -25.43 -37.79
N ASN A 11 -14.81 -24.20 -38.03
CA ASN A 11 -15.12 -23.75 -39.38
C ASN A 11 -14.28 -22.52 -39.68
N ALA A 12 -13.34 -22.73 -40.60
CA ALA A 12 -12.62 -21.69 -41.29
C ALA A 12 -13.48 -21.20 -42.46
N SER A 13 -13.58 -19.89 -42.65
CA SER A 13 -13.71 -19.36 -44.00
C SER A 13 -12.69 -18.24 -44.16
N ARG A 14 -11.96 -18.36 -45.25
CA ARG A 14 -10.69 -17.73 -45.60
C ARG A 14 -11.02 -16.65 -46.63
N ARG A 15 -10.64 -15.40 -46.40
CA ARG A 15 -10.35 -14.47 -47.49
C ARG A 15 -9.24 -13.49 -47.08
N VAL A 16 -8.06 -13.83 -47.59
CA VAL A 16 -6.92 -12.98 -48.00
C VAL A 16 -7.50 -11.80 -48.81
N GLU A 17 -7.12 -10.53 -48.72
CA GLU A 17 -5.85 -9.77 -48.69
C GLU A 17 -6.32 -8.31 -48.40
N GLN A 18 -5.61 -7.39 -47.75
CA GLN A 18 -4.53 -6.59 -48.33
C GLN A 18 -4.03 -5.61 -47.25
N SER A 19 -2.72 -5.44 -47.19
CA SER A 19 -2.02 -4.42 -46.43
C SER A 19 -2.32 -3.02 -46.95
N GLU A 20 -2.56 -2.05 -46.06
CA GLU A 20 -2.19 -0.67 -46.35
C GLU A 20 -2.01 0.16 -45.06
N SER A 21 -0.79 0.65 -44.91
CA SER A 21 -0.34 1.66 -43.96
C SER A 21 -1.14 2.95 -44.12
N ASN A 22 -1.63 3.55 -43.02
CA ASN A 22 -2.05 4.95 -43.06
C ASN A 22 -1.59 5.77 -41.86
N ILE A 23 -0.54 6.52 -42.16
CA ILE A 23 -0.03 7.76 -41.58
C ILE A 23 -1.19 8.71 -41.28
N ARG A 24 -1.30 9.20 -40.03
CA ARG A 24 -2.24 10.27 -39.68
C ARG A 24 -1.65 11.63 -40.04
N THR A 25 -2.12 12.16 -41.16
CA THR A 25 -1.93 13.54 -41.59
C THR A 25 -2.85 14.52 -40.83
N ARG A 26 -2.25 15.69 -40.61
CA ARG A 26 -2.67 16.88 -39.89
C ARG A 26 -3.84 17.58 -40.60
N THR A 27 -5.02 17.66 -39.99
CA THR A 27 -6.16 18.39 -40.57
C THR A 27 -6.03 19.88 -40.29
N ARG A 28 -5.78 20.66 -41.35
CA ARG A 28 -5.99 22.12 -41.41
C ARG A 28 -7.49 22.41 -41.37
N GLN A 29 -7.96 23.18 -40.38
CA GLN A 29 -9.26 23.85 -40.46
C GLN A 29 -9.07 25.27 -41.01
N LYS A 30 -9.93 25.65 -41.96
CA LYS A 30 -10.08 26.99 -42.56
C LYS A 30 -10.74 27.96 -41.56
N PRO A 31 -10.53 29.28 -41.73
CA PRO A 31 -10.89 30.30 -40.75
C PRO A 31 -12.35 30.77 -40.88
N ALA A 32 -12.98 31.08 -39.75
CA ALA A 32 -14.18 31.91 -39.68
C ALA A 32 -13.76 33.39 -39.46
N PRO A 33 -14.45 34.38 -40.06
CA PRO A 33 -14.09 35.78 -39.88
C PRO A 33 -14.81 36.40 -38.68
N GLY A 34 -14.10 37.29 -37.98
CA GLY A 34 -14.68 38.43 -37.28
C GLY A 34 -14.93 38.27 -35.79
N ILE A 35 -13.89 38.48 -34.97
CA ILE A 35 -14.04 39.15 -33.66
C ILE A 35 -12.83 40.06 -33.44
N ASN A 36 -13.14 41.34 -33.19
CA ASN A 36 -12.22 42.40 -32.82
C ASN A 36 -11.48 42.04 -31.52
N VAL A 37 -10.19 41.72 -31.59
CA VAL A 37 -9.34 41.49 -30.41
C VAL A 37 -8.46 42.71 -30.21
N LYS A 38 -8.73 43.44 -29.13
CA LYS A 38 -7.86 44.50 -28.58
C LYS A 38 -6.42 43.96 -28.44
N PRO A 39 -5.37 44.75 -28.71
CA PRO A 39 -4.00 44.30 -28.53
C PRO A 39 -3.73 44.05 -27.04
N SER A 40 -3.84 42.78 -26.62
CA SER A 40 -3.27 42.32 -25.36
C SER A 40 -1.76 42.46 -25.47
N ASN A 41 -1.18 43.37 -24.69
CA ASN A 41 0.25 43.43 -24.41
C ASN A 41 0.66 42.15 -23.68
N ASN A 42 0.74 41.04 -24.41
CA ASN A 42 1.45 39.84 -23.97
C ASN A 42 2.94 40.21 -23.98
N ARG A 43 3.42 40.79 -22.88
CA ARG A 43 4.83 40.74 -22.50
C ARG A 43 5.22 39.27 -22.59
N LYS A 44 5.90 38.89 -23.67
CA LYS A 44 6.56 37.60 -23.79
C LYS A 44 7.51 37.52 -22.60
N VAL A 45 7.12 36.80 -21.56
CA VAL A 45 8.06 36.36 -20.54
C VAL A 45 9.11 35.58 -21.30
N GLN A 46 10.30 36.17 -21.46
CA GLN A 46 11.43 35.50 -22.09
C GLN A 46 11.56 34.15 -21.40
N LYS A 47 11.42 33.06 -22.17
CA LYS A 47 11.71 31.72 -21.67
C LYS A 47 13.15 31.76 -21.19
N LYS A 48 13.34 31.72 -19.87
CA LYS A 48 14.67 31.56 -19.29
C LYS A 48 15.31 30.36 -19.97
N SER A 49 16.55 30.51 -20.41
CA SER A 49 17.36 29.41 -20.95
C SER A 49 17.23 28.19 -20.02
N ALA A 50 17.14 27.00 -20.61
CA ALA A 50 17.05 25.73 -19.88
C ALA A 50 18.20 25.51 -18.88
N PHE A 51 19.28 26.31 -18.98
CA PHE A 51 20.47 26.25 -18.13
C PHE A 51 20.68 27.51 -17.29
N SER A 52 19.67 28.37 -17.16
CA SER A 52 19.77 29.58 -16.33
C SER A 52 20.10 29.31 -14.85
N PHE A 53 19.88 28.09 -14.36
CA PHE A 53 20.27 27.67 -13.01
C PHE A 53 21.77 27.33 -12.87
N LEU A 54 22.47 27.11 -13.98
CA LEU A 54 23.93 26.96 -14.06
C LEU A 54 24.63 28.28 -14.38
N ALA A 55 23.90 29.33 -14.72
CA ALA A 55 24.49 30.64 -14.96
C ALA A 55 25.04 31.19 -13.64
N ARG A 56 26.35 31.43 -13.63
CA ARG A 56 27.08 31.96 -12.47
C ARG A 56 27.68 33.30 -12.83
N THR A 57 27.72 34.19 -11.86
CA THR A 57 28.48 35.44 -12.01
C THR A 57 29.97 35.14 -11.94
N GLN A 58 30.79 35.97 -12.60
CA GLN A 58 32.24 35.81 -12.58
C GLN A 58 32.81 35.74 -11.16
N ASN A 59 32.27 36.56 -10.25
CA ASN A 59 32.64 36.57 -8.84
C ASN A 59 32.31 35.25 -8.11
N GLU A 60 31.15 34.64 -8.40
CA GLU A 60 30.79 33.31 -7.85
C GLU A 60 31.70 32.18 -8.37
N VAL A 61 32.27 32.33 -9.56
CA VAL A 61 33.20 31.35 -10.15
C VAL A 61 34.60 31.50 -9.57
N GLU A 62 35.05 32.73 -9.34
CA GLU A 62 36.37 33.03 -8.76
C GLU A 62 36.48 32.65 -7.28
N THR A 63 35.36 32.74 -6.55
CA THR A 63 35.30 32.44 -5.11
C THR A 63 34.88 31.01 -4.79
N ASP A 64 34.62 30.16 -5.78
CA ASP A 64 34.19 28.77 -5.55
C ASP A 64 35.31 27.93 -4.90
N PRO A 65 35.11 27.39 -3.69
CA PRO A 65 36.10 26.53 -3.05
C PRO A 65 36.36 25.24 -3.84
N ASN A 66 35.37 24.74 -4.61
CA ASN A 66 35.49 23.49 -5.36
C ASN A 66 36.50 23.61 -6.51
N ARG A 67 36.72 24.81 -7.03
CA ARG A 67 37.68 25.07 -8.13
C ARG A 67 39.14 24.80 -7.73
N LYS A 68 39.42 24.78 -6.41
CA LYS A 68 40.74 24.46 -5.85
C LYS A 68 40.96 22.96 -5.64
N THR A 69 39.94 22.13 -5.90
CA THR A 69 40.10 20.67 -5.79
C THR A 69 40.95 20.13 -6.95
N PRO A 70 41.76 19.08 -6.73
CA PRO A 70 42.67 18.56 -7.76
C PRO A 70 41.99 18.19 -9.10
N LEU A 71 40.74 17.73 -9.04
CA LEU A 71 39.98 17.36 -10.23
C LEU A 71 39.47 18.60 -10.99
N LEU A 72 38.94 19.59 -10.28
CA LEU A 72 38.30 20.77 -10.89
C LEU A 72 39.26 21.94 -11.14
N SER A 73 40.52 21.82 -10.68
CA SER A 73 41.60 22.72 -11.10
C SER A 73 42.15 22.41 -12.49
N LEU A 74 41.79 21.26 -13.07
CA LEU A 74 42.17 20.90 -14.43
C LEU A 74 41.40 21.73 -15.47
N PRO A 75 41.97 21.95 -16.67
CA PRO A 75 41.23 22.47 -17.81
C PRO A 75 39.93 21.68 -18.04
N LYS A 76 38.87 22.40 -18.41
CA LYS A 76 37.52 21.83 -18.61
C LYS A 76 37.53 20.63 -19.56
N GLU A 77 38.35 20.70 -20.60
CA GLU A 77 38.51 19.67 -21.61
C GLU A 77 39.03 18.36 -21.00
N LEU A 78 39.96 18.44 -20.04
CA LEU A 78 40.47 17.26 -19.33
C LEU A 78 39.42 16.67 -18.39
N VAL A 79 38.66 17.51 -17.68
CA VAL A 79 37.56 17.03 -16.83
C VAL A 79 36.49 16.32 -17.68
N GLN A 80 36.20 16.83 -18.88
CA GLN A 80 35.30 16.18 -19.82
C GLN A 80 35.84 14.83 -20.31
N GLN A 81 37.14 14.74 -20.66
CA GLN A 81 37.78 13.48 -21.02
C GLN A 81 37.82 12.47 -19.86
N ILE A 82 38.00 12.92 -18.62
CA ILE A 82 37.88 12.05 -17.45
C ILE A 82 36.44 11.53 -17.35
N ALA A 83 35.45 12.42 -17.53
CA ALA A 83 34.04 12.05 -17.43
C ALA A 83 33.59 11.04 -18.51
N THR A 84 34.20 11.01 -19.70
CA THR A 84 33.89 9.99 -20.73
C THR A 84 34.37 8.59 -20.36
N ASN A 85 35.32 8.47 -19.41
CA ASN A 85 35.79 7.19 -18.87
C ASN A 85 34.96 6.72 -17.66
N LEU A 86 34.03 7.53 -17.17
CA LEU A 86 33.12 7.15 -16.09
C LEU A 86 31.91 6.40 -16.65
N SER A 87 31.32 5.51 -15.84
CA SER A 87 29.99 5.00 -16.13
C SER A 87 28.98 6.15 -16.17
N LEU A 88 27.88 5.98 -16.91
CA LEU A 88 26.84 7.01 -17.04
C LEU A 88 26.33 7.50 -15.67
N ALA A 89 26.07 6.56 -14.76
CA ALA A 89 25.67 6.85 -13.39
C ALA A 89 26.73 7.68 -12.62
N SER A 90 28.01 7.30 -12.71
CA SER A 90 29.09 8.01 -12.04
C SER A 90 29.32 9.41 -12.62
N ALA A 91 29.22 9.58 -13.94
CA ALA A 91 29.30 10.89 -14.60
C ALA A 91 28.16 11.81 -14.14
N ILE A 92 26.94 11.28 -14.02
CA ILE A 92 25.79 12.00 -13.46
C ILE A 92 26.04 12.40 -12.00
N CYS A 93 26.48 11.47 -11.16
CA CYS A 93 26.80 11.76 -9.76
C CYS A 93 27.87 12.85 -9.64
N LEU A 94 28.91 12.84 -10.49
CA LEU A 94 29.90 13.90 -10.54
C LEU A 94 29.25 15.27 -10.80
N THR A 95 28.31 15.35 -11.75
CA THR A 95 27.56 16.60 -12.01
C THR A 95 26.65 17.04 -10.85
N LEU A 96 26.27 16.13 -9.95
CA LEU A 96 25.43 16.43 -8.79
C LEU A 96 26.23 16.90 -7.57
N THR A 97 27.55 16.74 -7.56
CA THR A 97 28.40 17.11 -6.41
C THR A 97 28.45 18.62 -6.17
N CYS A 98 28.64 19.41 -7.22
CA CYS A 98 28.73 20.86 -7.14
C CYS A 98 28.45 21.52 -8.50
N LYS A 99 28.19 22.84 -8.49
CA LYS A 99 27.94 23.62 -9.71
C LYS A 99 29.14 23.61 -10.67
N GLU A 100 30.35 23.69 -10.14
CA GLU A 100 31.59 23.66 -10.94
C GLU A 100 31.73 22.33 -11.71
N ALA A 101 31.52 21.20 -11.05
CA ALA A 101 31.55 19.89 -11.70
C ALA A 101 30.45 19.75 -12.75
N ALA A 102 29.24 20.26 -12.48
CA ALA A 102 28.15 20.28 -13.46
C ALA A 102 28.49 21.09 -14.71
N GLU A 103 29.15 22.23 -14.54
CA GLU A 103 29.57 23.11 -15.63
C GLU A 103 30.74 22.53 -16.44
N ALA A 104 31.72 21.93 -15.76
CA ALA A 104 32.87 21.30 -16.40
C ALA A 104 32.45 20.09 -17.24
N VAL A 105 31.70 19.15 -16.64
CA VAL A 105 31.23 17.91 -17.30
C VAL A 105 30.13 18.19 -18.33
N GLY A 106 29.22 19.13 -18.05
CA GLY A 106 28.09 19.45 -18.90
C GLY A 106 26.89 18.50 -18.73
N THR A 107 25.94 18.57 -19.68
CA THR A 107 24.62 17.89 -19.54
C THR A 107 24.44 16.68 -20.45
N GLN A 108 25.48 16.26 -21.15
CA GLN A 108 25.39 15.17 -22.13
C GLN A 108 25.02 13.85 -21.45
N SER A 109 25.64 13.55 -20.29
CA SER A 109 25.30 12.39 -19.47
C SER A 109 23.81 12.34 -19.08
N TRP A 110 23.21 13.49 -18.73
CA TRP A 110 21.77 13.58 -18.47
C TRP A 110 20.91 13.39 -19.72
N ALA A 111 21.39 13.83 -20.88
CA ALA A 111 20.70 13.63 -22.15
C ALA A 111 20.69 12.16 -22.55
N ASP A 112 21.83 11.47 -22.38
CA ASP A 112 21.98 10.05 -22.66
C ASP A 112 21.14 9.21 -21.69
N TYR A 113 21.15 9.55 -20.40
CA TYR A 113 20.30 8.90 -19.41
C TYR A 113 18.79 9.09 -19.66
N LYS A 114 18.36 10.22 -20.22
CA LYS A 114 16.95 10.44 -20.61
C LYS A 114 16.53 9.62 -21.82
N ARG A 115 17.47 9.23 -22.69
CA ARG A 115 17.22 8.39 -23.87
C ARG A 115 17.12 6.92 -23.50
N GLU A 116 17.59 6.52 -22.32
CA GLU A 116 17.44 5.15 -21.86
C GLU A 116 15.96 4.79 -21.64
N PRO A 117 15.53 3.61 -22.08
CA PRO A 117 14.19 3.15 -21.80
C PRO A 117 14.00 3.03 -20.29
N ARG A 118 12.95 3.65 -19.74
CA ARG A 118 12.61 3.57 -18.29
C ARG A 118 12.49 2.14 -17.73
N TRP A 119 12.35 1.16 -18.62
CA TRP A 119 12.16 -0.27 -18.33
C TRP A 119 13.21 -1.15 -19.02
N ALA A 120 14.33 -0.59 -19.49
CA ALA A 120 15.43 -1.37 -20.00
C ALA A 120 16.10 -2.12 -18.84
N ALA A 121 15.88 -3.44 -18.83
CA ALA A 121 16.38 -4.43 -17.88
C ALA A 121 15.82 -4.32 -16.45
N GLY A 122 14.96 -5.29 -16.10
CA GLY A 122 14.74 -5.66 -14.70
C GLY A 122 15.99 -6.28 -14.08
N PRO A 123 15.98 -6.56 -12.77
CA PRO A 123 17.14 -7.01 -11.99
C PRO A 123 17.76 -8.36 -12.42
N SER A 124 17.20 -9.04 -13.43
CA SER A 124 17.64 -10.33 -13.95
C SER A 124 17.74 -10.40 -15.47
N GLY A 125 17.80 -9.25 -16.16
CA GLY A 125 18.08 -9.21 -17.59
C GLY A 125 19.54 -9.62 -17.90
N PRO A 126 19.84 -10.20 -19.07
CA PRO A 126 21.19 -10.62 -19.45
C PRO A 126 22.21 -9.48 -19.62
N TYR A 127 21.83 -8.22 -19.34
CA TYR A 127 22.62 -7.00 -19.58
C TYR A 127 23.04 -6.27 -18.28
N GLY A 128 22.92 -6.90 -17.11
CA GLY A 128 23.32 -6.29 -15.83
C GLY A 128 22.30 -5.31 -15.23
N PRO A 129 22.61 -4.67 -14.09
CA PRO A 129 21.70 -3.72 -13.43
C PRO A 129 21.47 -2.51 -14.33
N SER A 130 20.22 -2.03 -14.42
CA SER A 130 19.90 -0.82 -15.19
C SER A 130 20.75 0.37 -14.72
N GLN A 131 21.17 1.29 -15.60
CA GLN A 131 21.93 2.49 -15.19
C GLN A 131 21.18 3.32 -14.15
N ARG A 132 19.84 3.23 -14.14
CA ARG A 132 18.99 3.83 -13.13
C ARG A 132 19.14 3.21 -11.75
N GLU A 133 19.26 1.89 -11.67
CA GLU A 133 19.59 1.20 -10.41
C GLU A 133 21.01 1.59 -9.95
N ALA A 134 21.97 1.62 -10.87
CA ALA A 134 23.35 2.04 -10.57
C ALA A 134 23.40 3.49 -10.03
N LEU A 135 22.72 4.42 -10.69
CA LEU A 135 22.61 5.82 -10.25
C LEU A 135 21.91 5.90 -8.90
N SER A 136 20.82 5.16 -8.70
CA SER A 136 20.09 5.17 -7.43
C SER A 136 20.94 4.64 -6.28
N LYS A 137 21.75 3.59 -6.49
CA LYS A 137 22.69 3.08 -5.47
C LYS A 137 23.73 4.12 -5.06
N LEU A 138 24.28 4.86 -6.03
CA LEU A 138 25.23 5.94 -5.74
C LEU A 138 24.56 7.09 -4.98
N LEU A 139 23.34 7.45 -5.34
CA LEU A 139 22.58 8.49 -4.65
C LEU A 139 22.19 8.07 -3.21
N VAL A 140 21.81 6.81 -2.98
CA VAL A 140 21.53 6.31 -1.61
C VAL A 140 22.76 6.42 -0.71
N ARG A 141 23.96 6.08 -1.23
CA ARG A 141 25.23 6.25 -0.50
C ARG A 141 25.39 7.68 0.00
N ASP A 142 25.04 8.66 -0.82
CA ASP A 142 25.25 10.09 -0.52
C ASP A 142 24.14 10.67 0.38
N TRP A 143 22.93 10.11 0.35
CA TRP A 143 21.78 10.55 1.15
C TRP A 143 21.60 9.80 2.48
N GLY A 144 22.39 8.74 2.72
CA GLY A 144 22.38 8.00 3.98
C GLY A 144 21.02 7.33 4.28
N ALA A 145 20.56 7.45 5.52
CA ALA A 145 19.34 6.79 6.01
C ALA A 145 18.03 7.50 5.63
N GLU A 146 18.09 8.65 4.98
CA GLU A 146 16.90 9.44 4.64
C GLU A 146 16.12 8.88 3.45
N LEU A 147 16.80 8.19 2.53
CA LEU A 147 16.23 7.68 1.29
C LEU A 147 16.66 6.23 1.05
N ASP A 148 15.69 5.40 0.71
CA ASP A 148 15.90 4.04 0.25
C ASP A 148 15.59 3.89 -1.24
N PHE A 149 16.35 3.03 -1.91
CA PHE A 149 16.04 2.62 -3.27
C PHE A 149 14.93 1.57 -3.28
N CYS A 150 13.86 1.88 -4.00
CA CYS A 150 12.75 0.95 -4.17
C CYS A 150 12.81 0.25 -5.52
N ALA A 151 13.05 -1.06 -5.49
CA ALA A 151 13.07 -1.89 -6.69
C ALA A 151 11.73 -1.96 -7.44
N GLN A 152 10.60 -1.75 -6.74
CA GLN A 152 9.26 -1.82 -7.34
C GLN A 152 8.97 -0.63 -8.26
N CYS A 153 9.25 0.59 -7.79
CA CYS A 153 8.99 1.83 -8.53
C CYS A 153 10.26 2.44 -9.14
N ASN A 154 11.41 1.77 -8.97
CA ASN A 154 12.74 2.15 -9.48
C ASN A 154 13.08 3.61 -9.15
N THR A 155 12.89 4.02 -7.89
CA THR A 155 13.08 5.41 -7.45
C THR A 155 13.52 5.45 -5.99
N LEU A 156 14.08 6.58 -5.58
CA LEU A 156 14.38 6.89 -4.19
C LEU A 156 13.15 7.47 -3.50
N HIS A 157 12.86 7.00 -2.30
CA HIS A 157 11.86 7.57 -1.42
C HIS A 157 12.24 7.33 0.05
N PRO A 158 11.64 8.04 1.02
CA PRO A 158 11.88 7.76 2.43
C PRO A 158 11.66 6.27 2.76
N PRO A 159 12.42 5.71 3.71
CA PRO A 159 12.30 4.31 4.10
C PRO A 159 10.88 3.99 4.58
N LEU A 160 10.50 2.72 4.45
CA LEU A 160 9.21 2.24 4.92
C LEU A 160 9.08 2.48 6.43
N GLN A 161 8.23 3.43 6.79
CA GLN A 161 7.91 3.72 8.18
C GLN A 161 7.12 2.57 8.81
N PRO A 162 7.27 2.32 10.13
CA PRO A 162 6.50 1.29 10.81
C PRO A 162 4.99 1.53 10.67
N PRO A 163 4.14 0.50 10.82
CA PRO A 163 2.69 0.63 10.61
C PRO A 163 2.03 1.80 11.35
N SER A 164 2.50 2.14 12.56
CA SER A 164 2.01 3.24 13.40
C SER A 164 2.31 4.64 12.84
N ARG A 165 3.32 4.77 11.99
CA ARG A 165 3.75 6.02 11.34
C ARG A 165 3.53 6.01 9.83
N HIS A 166 3.19 4.85 9.26
CA HIS A 166 3.00 4.69 7.84
C HIS A 166 1.79 5.50 7.33
N ARG A 167 2.00 6.31 6.29
CA ARG A 167 0.94 7.06 5.61
C ARG A 167 1.02 6.84 4.10
N LYS A 168 -0.14 6.71 3.47
CA LYS A 168 -0.27 6.67 2.01
C LYS A 168 0.13 8.03 1.45
N THR A 169 1.16 8.08 0.61
CA THR A 169 1.56 9.28 -0.14
C THR A 169 1.40 9.03 -1.63
N LYS A 170 1.40 10.10 -2.43
CA LYS A 170 1.35 9.98 -3.89
C LYS A 170 2.51 9.16 -4.45
N LEU A 171 3.70 9.29 -3.84
CA LEU A 171 4.91 8.56 -4.23
C LEU A 171 4.80 7.08 -3.85
N THR A 172 4.38 6.81 -2.62
CA THR A 172 4.32 5.45 -2.11
C THR A 172 3.15 4.62 -2.64
N THR A 173 2.12 5.27 -3.19
CA THR A 173 0.99 4.57 -3.85
C THR A 173 1.46 3.65 -4.97
N LEU A 174 2.52 4.02 -5.71
CA LEU A 174 3.08 3.18 -6.76
C LEU A 174 4.01 2.09 -6.22
N CYS A 175 4.69 2.35 -5.12
CA CYS A 175 5.71 1.46 -4.54
C CYS A 175 5.09 0.32 -3.73
N PHE A 176 3.97 0.58 -3.04
CA PHE A 176 3.12 -0.48 -2.46
C PHE A 176 2.10 -1.04 -3.47
N GLY A 177 2.05 -0.40 -4.65
CA GLY A 177 1.47 -0.92 -5.88
C GLY A 177 0.11 -1.58 -5.69
N GLN A 178 0.02 -2.82 -6.17
CA GLN A 178 -1.16 -3.66 -6.09
C GLN A 178 -1.35 -4.28 -4.72
N ASP A 179 -0.36 -4.28 -3.83
CA ASP A 179 -0.45 -5.02 -2.58
C ASP A 179 -1.23 -4.27 -1.51
N ALA A 180 -1.57 -3.00 -1.73
CA ALA A 180 -2.48 -2.22 -0.89
C ALA A 180 -2.08 -2.21 0.60
N MET A 181 -2.99 -1.75 1.46
CA MET A 181 -2.77 -1.61 2.90
C MET A 181 -4.05 -1.96 3.65
N ILE A 182 -3.92 -2.33 4.92
CA ILE A 182 -5.07 -2.38 5.82
C ILE A 182 -5.38 -0.95 6.25
N ASP A 183 -6.35 -0.32 5.61
CA ASP A 183 -6.74 1.08 5.82
C ASP A 183 -8.03 1.27 6.62
N TYR A 184 -8.71 0.19 6.98
CA TYR A 184 -9.94 0.23 7.77
C TYR A 184 -9.73 0.25 9.30
N LEU A 185 -8.48 0.20 9.74
CA LEU A 185 -8.16 0.42 11.15
C LEU A 185 -8.35 1.91 11.50
N PRO A 186 -8.45 2.25 12.79
CA PRO A 186 -8.72 3.62 13.19
C PRO A 186 -7.55 4.51 12.77
N GLN A 187 -7.83 5.67 12.16
CA GLN A 187 -6.81 6.62 11.69
C GLN A 187 -7.36 8.06 11.82
N ASP A 188 -6.47 9.03 12.00
CA ASP A 188 -6.73 10.46 11.85
C ASP A 188 -5.68 11.10 10.92
N ALA A 189 -5.65 12.44 10.80
CA ALA A 189 -4.73 13.13 9.89
C ALA A 189 -3.24 12.93 10.25
N SER A 190 -2.91 12.64 11.51
CA SER A 190 -1.54 12.56 12.03
C SER A 190 -1.18 11.19 12.60
N HIS A 191 -2.14 10.39 13.05
CA HIS A 191 -2.00 9.12 13.77
C HIS A 191 -2.81 8.00 13.12
N GLY A 192 -2.40 6.76 13.33
CA GLY A 192 -3.10 5.60 12.79
C GLY A 192 -2.17 4.42 12.53
N TYR A 193 -2.75 3.23 12.44
CA TYR A 193 -2.02 2.01 12.16
C TYR A 193 -2.42 1.49 10.77
N SER A 194 -1.45 1.48 9.86
CA SER A 194 -1.63 1.12 8.46
C SER A 194 -0.53 0.14 8.01
N PRO A 195 -0.73 -1.17 8.21
CA PRO A 195 0.24 -2.16 7.78
C PRO A 195 0.14 -2.38 6.25
N VAL A 196 1.29 -2.48 5.59
CA VAL A 196 1.44 -2.96 4.22
C VAL A 196 2.06 -4.36 4.21
N PHE A 197 2.00 -5.06 3.07
CA PHE A 197 2.53 -6.42 2.96
C PHE A 197 4.02 -6.51 3.33
N GLN A 198 4.80 -5.49 3.02
CA GLN A 198 6.22 -5.44 3.33
C GLN A 198 6.49 -5.49 4.85
N HIS A 199 5.61 -4.96 5.70
CA HIS A 199 5.73 -5.12 7.15
C HIS A 199 5.57 -6.58 7.57
N ILE A 200 4.62 -7.29 6.95
CA ILE A 200 4.40 -8.73 7.19
C ILE A 200 5.60 -9.52 6.71
N ALA A 201 6.13 -9.22 5.52
CA ALA A 201 7.30 -9.89 4.97
C ALA A 201 8.54 -9.67 5.85
N ALA A 202 8.79 -8.44 6.29
CA ALA A 202 9.89 -8.11 7.20
C ALA A 202 9.73 -8.83 8.55
N ALA A 203 8.51 -8.85 9.11
CA ALA A 203 8.24 -9.57 10.35
C ALA A 203 8.42 -11.09 10.22
N MET A 204 8.06 -11.67 9.07
CA MET A 204 8.28 -13.10 8.79
C MET A 204 9.77 -13.44 8.75
N GLN A 205 10.58 -12.61 8.10
CA GLN A 205 12.03 -12.76 8.02
C GLN A 205 12.68 -12.60 9.40
N ALA A 206 12.32 -11.54 10.15
CA ALA A 206 12.86 -11.29 11.48
C ALA A 206 12.53 -12.39 12.50
N SER A 207 11.46 -13.17 12.26
CA SER A 207 10.99 -14.24 13.15
C SER A 207 11.15 -15.64 12.55
N GLU A 208 11.94 -15.81 11.49
CA GLU A 208 12.06 -17.07 10.73
C GLU A 208 12.46 -18.27 11.60
N ALA A 209 13.32 -18.05 12.61
CA ALA A 209 13.74 -19.08 13.56
C ALA A 209 12.60 -19.72 14.37
N PHE A 210 11.40 -19.12 14.38
CA PHE A 210 10.21 -19.64 15.06
C PHE A 210 9.18 -20.22 14.09
N ALA A 211 9.44 -20.26 12.77
CA ALA A 211 8.47 -20.73 11.76
C ALA A 211 8.14 -22.22 11.87
N SER A 212 9.11 -23.04 12.28
CA SER A 212 8.97 -24.50 12.48
C SER A 212 8.68 -24.88 13.93
N LYS A 213 8.70 -23.92 14.85
CA LYS A 213 8.52 -24.17 16.29
C LYS A 213 7.04 -24.12 16.66
N THR A 214 6.66 -24.98 17.61
CA THR A 214 5.33 -24.94 18.24
C THR A 214 5.21 -23.83 19.29
N GLN A 215 6.35 -23.33 19.77
CA GLN A 215 6.43 -22.28 20.79
C GLN A 215 6.02 -20.90 20.25
N THR A 216 5.52 -20.07 21.16
CA THR A 216 5.20 -18.66 20.90
C THR A 216 6.50 -17.83 20.90
N SER A 217 6.72 -17.02 19.85
CA SER A 217 7.89 -16.15 19.77
C SER A 217 7.73 -14.90 20.65
N PRO A 218 8.83 -14.18 20.93
CA PRO A 218 8.75 -12.80 21.41
C PRO A 218 7.92 -11.91 20.49
N ALA A 219 7.48 -10.76 21.03
CA ALA A 219 6.81 -9.74 20.23
C ALA A 219 7.75 -9.18 19.16
N ILE A 220 7.19 -8.87 17.99
CA ILE A 220 7.89 -8.31 16.85
C ILE A 220 7.64 -6.81 16.82
N ASP A 221 8.66 -6.03 17.16
CA ASP A 221 8.57 -4.56 17.31
C ASP A 221 8.06 -3.87 16.04
N ALA A 222 8.40 -4.40 14.86
CA ALA A 222 7.94 -3.87 13.58
C ALA A 222 6.41 -3.90 13.40
N LEU A 223 5.68 -4.68 14.19
CA LEU A 223 4.22 -4.79 14.17
C LEU A 223 3.55 -4.15 15.40
N ALA A 224 4.35 -3.53 16.28
CA ALA A 224 3.84 -2.87 17.46
C ALA A 224 3.32 -1.46 17.15
N GLY A 225 2.29 -1.04 17.87
CA GLY A 225 1.78 0.32 17.80
C GLY A 225 0.64 0.55 18.79
N ALA A 226 0.53 1.76 19.31
CA ALA A 226 -0.58 2.16 20.16
C ALA A 226 -0.99 3.58 19.81
N PHE A 227 -2.29 3.84 19.70
CA PHE A 227 -2.80 5.19 19.48
C PHE A 227 -4.26 5.28 19.90
N THR A 228 -4.69 6.50 20.21
CA THR A 228 -6.00 6.78 20.81
C THR A 228 -6.72 7.82 19.98
N ILE A 229 -7.94 7.51 19.56
CA ILE A 229 -8.85 8.44 18.87
C ILE A 229 -9.95 8.86 19.84
N SER A 230 -10.18 10.16 19.90
CA SER A 230 -11.32 10.74 20.61
C SER A 230 -12.55 10.79 19.71
N LYS A 231 -13.68 10.25 20.17
CA LYS A 231 -15.01 10.42 19.58
C LYS A 231 -15.89 11.24 20.53
N PRO A 232 -17.05 11.77 20.10
CA PRO A 232 -17.88 12.60 20.96
C PRO A 232 -18.19 11.98 22.32
N ASN A 233 -18.59 10.70 22.35
CA ASN A 233 -19.07 10.02 23.56
C ASN A 233 -18.07 9.03 24.19
N LEU A 234 -16.99 8.68 23.48
CA LEU A 234 -16.05 7.65 23.91
C LEU A 234 -14.61 7.95 23.47
N SER A 235 -13.66 7.35 24.19
CA SER A 235 -12.28 7.18 23.73
C SER A 235 -12.14 5.80 23.08
N TRP A 236 -11.37 5.74 21.99
CA TRP A 236 -11.08 4.50 21.29
C TRP A 236 -9.57 4.34 21.15
N THR A 237 -9.01 3.38 21.87
CA THR A 237 -7.59 3.03 21.79
C THR A 237 -7.42 1.77 20.95
N LEU A 238 -6.46 1.76 20.02
CA LEU A 238 -5.99 0.54 19.36
C LEU A 238 -4.55 0.26 19.79
N VAL A 239 -4.31 -0.92 20.35
CA VAL A 239 -2.97 -1.48 20.58
C VAL A 239 -2.75 -2.66 19.64
N SER A 240 -1.65 -2.62 18.89
CA SER A 240 -1.22 -3.65 17.96
C SER A 240 0.04 -4.34 18.46
N SER A 241 0.13 -5.65 18.24
CA SER A 241 1.33 -6.43 18.45
C SER A 241 1.37 -7.63 17.51
N GLY A 242 2.55 -8.05 17.07
CA GLY A 242 2.71 -9.25 16.25
C GLY A 242 3.68 -10.25 16.89
N ARG A 243 3.46 -11.54 16.65
CA ARG A 243 4.38 -12.62 17.06
C ARG A 243 4.10 -13.88 16.25
N ARG A 244 4.96 -14.89 16.36
CA ARG A 244 4.65 -16.24 15.89
C ARG A 244 3.99 -17.06 16.99
N THR A 245 2.93 -17.78 16.64
CA THR A 245 2.24 -18.74 17.51
C THR A 245 2.03 -20.03 16.74
N ALA A 246 2.51 -21.16 17.27
CA ALA A 246 2.50 -22.46 16.57
C ALA A 246 3.05 -22.41 15.13
N GLY A 247 4.11 -21.61 14.93
CA GLY A 247 4.78 -21.36 13.66
C GLY A 247 4.14 -20.28 12.77
N ASN A 248 2.87 -19.91 13.01
CA ASN A 248 2.16 -18.92 12.20
C ASN A 248 2.47 -17.50 12.68
N LEU A 249 2.68 -16.55 11.76
CA LEU A 249 2.70 -15.14 12.10
C LEU A 249 1.27 -14.66 12.39
N VAL A 250 1.05 -14.18 13.62
CA VAL A 250 -0.23 -13.67 14.11
C VAL A 250 -0.07 -12.20 14.48
N LEU A 251 -0.91 -11.36 13.89
CA LEU A 251 -1.06 -9.95 14.23
C LEU A 251 -2.28 -9.78 15.12
N LYS A 252 -2.08 -9.26 16.33
CA LYS A 252 -3.11 -9.01 17.33
C LYS A 252 -3.41 -7.52 17.41
N HIS A 253 -4.69 -7.18 17.34
CA HIS A 253 -5.22 -5.84 17.56
C HIS A 253 -6.15 -5.87 18.78
N VAL A 254 -5.94 -4.96 19.72
CA VAL A 254 -6.77 -4.78 20.91
C VAL A 254 -7.41 -3.40 20.84
N HIS A 255 -8.71 -3.39 20.54
CA HIS A 255 -9.52 -2.17 20.54
C HIS A 255 -10.13 -2.00 21.94
N THR A 256 -9.79 -0.92 22.64
CA THR A 256 -10.39 -0.57 23.93
C THR A 256 -11.30 0.64 23.74
N PHE A 257 -12.55 0.51 24.15
CA PHE A 257 -13.55 1.58 24.11
C PHE A 257 -13.93 1.96 25.53
N GLN A 258 -13.83 3.24 25.87
CA GLN A 258 -14.17 3.73 27.20
C GLN A 258 -15.09 4.94 27.09
N ALA A 259 -16.02 5.09 28.03
CA ALA A 259 -16.83 6.30 28.12
C ALA A 259 -15.94 7.50 28.41
N ARG A 260 -16.23 8.65 27.79
CA ARG A 260 -15.41 9.87 27.96
C ARG A 260 -15.57 10.53 29.32
N SER A 261 -16.75 10.42 29.90
CA SER A 261 -17.07 10.97 31.21
C SER A 261 -17.33 9.81 32.17
N PRO A 262 -16.84 9.87 33.42
CA PRO A 262 -17.14 8.86 34.44
C PRO A 262 -18.64 8.75 34.75
N ASN A 263 -19.42 9.79 34.44
CA ASN A 263 -20.87 9.80 34.65
C ASN A 263 -21.66 9.16 33.49
N ASN A 264 -21.00 8.80 32.39
CA ASN A 264 -21.65 8.17 31.25
C ASN A 264 -21.31 6.68 31.20
N THR A 265 -22.33 5.84 31.00
CA THR A 265 -22.13 4.40 30.81
C THR A 265 -22.00 4.12 29.33
N LEU A 266 -20.92 3.44 28.93
CA LEU A 266 -20.76 2.99 27.55
C LEU A 266 -21.88 2.00 27.19
N CYS A 267 -22.63 2.27 26.13
CA CYS A 267 -23.66 1.36 25.65
C CYS A 267 -23.32 0.75 24.28
N ALA A 268 -23.97 -0.37 23.94
CA ALA A 268 -23.73 -1.03 22.66
C ALA A 268 -24.07 -0.13 21.46
N ALA A 269 -25.07 0.76 21.59
CA ALA A 269 -25.44 1.69 20.53
C ALA A 269 -24.30 2.66 20.17
N ASP A 270 -23.51 3.11 21.15
CA ASP A 270 -22.35 3.96 20.91
C ASP A 270 -21.34 3.26 19.99
N LEU A 271 -21.06 1.97 20.22
CA LEU A 271 -20.11 1.20 19.43
C LEU A 271 -20.65 0.81 18.07
N LEU A 272 -21.92 0.41 17.99
CA LEU A 272 -22.55 0.02 16.73
C LEU A 272 -22.70 1.21 15.76
N SER A 273 -22.64 2.45 16.27
CA SER A 273 -22.59 3.66 15.43
C SER A 273 -21.21 3.97 14.85
N LEU A 274 -20.14 3.40 15.40
CA LEU A 274 -18.79 3.60 14.88
C LEU A 274 -18.60 2.78 13.60
N PRO A 275 -17.75 3.20 12.65
CA PRO A 275 -17.35 2.39 11.51
C PRO A 275 -16.22 1.40 11.90
N LEU A 276 -16.42 0.61 12.95
CA LEU A 276 -15.47 -0.41 13.40
C LEU A 276 -15.39 -1.55 12.37
N ARG A 277 -14.17 -1.85 11.92
CA ARG A 277 -13.86 -2.96 11.03
C ARG A 277 -12.69 -3.75 11.62
N LEU A 278 -12.88 -5.04 11.90
CA LEU A 278 -11.81 -5.94 12.32
C LEU A 278 -11.13 -6.57 11.10
N CYS A 279 -11.92 -6.90 10.10
CA CYS A 279 -11.50 -7.27 8.75
C CYS A 279 -12.59 -6.78 7.79
N PRO A 280 -12.41 -6.87 6.46
CA PRO A 280 -13.44 -6.44 5.52
C PRO A 280 -14.80 -7.13 5.78
N HIS A 281 -14.80 -8.40 6.19
CA HIS A 281 -16.02 -9.17 6.38
C HIS A 281 -16.72 -8.97 7.74
N LEU A 282 -16.01 -8.41 8.73
CA LEU A 282 -16.45 -8.21 10.11
C LEU A 282 -16.43 -6.72 10.44
N SER A 283 -17.59 -6.11 10.29
CA SER A 283 -17.76 -4.67 10.30
C SER A 283 -19.07 -4.26 10.95
N THR A 284 -19.10 -3.09 11.57
CA THR A 284 -20.31 -2.42 12.06
C THR A 284 -20.90 -1.43 11.04
N THR A 285 -20.22 -1.17 9.91
CA THR A 285 -20.77 -0.30 8.85
C THR A 285 -21.64 -1.08 7.85
N THR A 286 -22.70 -0.42 7.40
CA THR A 286 -23.62 -0.84 6.34
C THR A 286 -23.24 -0.34 4.96
N GLU A 287 -22.13 0.39 4.85
CA GLU A 287 -21.59 0.81 3.55
C GLU A 287 -21.39 -0.40 2.64
N LEU A 288 -21.94 -0.30 1.43
CA LEU A 288 -21.80 -1.35 0.44
C LEU A 288 -20.40 -1.29 -0.18
N PRO A 289 -19.78 -2.45 -0.45
CA PRO A 289 -18.54 -2.48 -1.22
C PRO A 289 -18.80 -1.94 -2.63
N GLU A 290 -17.76 -1.35 -3.24
CA GLU A 290 -17.83 -0.95 -4.63
C GLU A 290 -18.13 -2.16 -5.53
N PRO A 291 -19.01 -2.02 -6.54
CA PRO A 291 -19.32 -3.12 -7.45
C PRO A 291 -18.08 -3.70 -8.14
N SER A 292 -18.01 -5.02 -8.23
CA SER A 292 -16.94 -5.74 -8.93
C SER A 292 -17.47 -6.99 -9.61
N ARG A 293 -16.64 -7.65 -10.43
CA ARG A 293 -16.99 -8.94 -11.07
C ARG A 293 -17.41 -10.04 -10.08
N TYR A 294 -16.98 -9.93 -8.82
CA TYR A 294 -17.26 -10.90 -7.76
C TYR A 294 -18.48 -10.52 -6.90
N ILE A 295 -18.86 -9.24 -6.89
CA ILE A 295 -20.00 -8.72 -6.12
C ILE A 295 -21.09 -8.26 -7.08
N LYS A 296 -22.01 -9.18 -7.37
CA LYS A 296 -23.15 -8.97 -8.26
C LYS A 296 -24.41 -8.65 -7.42
N GLY A 297 -24.41 -7.49 -6.74
CA GLY A 297 -25.54 -7.02 -5.95
C GLY A 297 -25.14 -6.39 -4.60
N PRO A 298 -26.10 -5.86 -3.83
CA PRO A 298 -25.83 -5.31 -2.49
C PRO A 298 -25.43 -6.45 -1.54
N ALA A 299 -24.14 -6.69 -1.40
CA ALA A 299 -23.60 -7.64 -0.44
C ALA A 299 -23.44 -6.95 0.92
N LEU A 300 -24.44 -7.10 1.79
CA LEU A 300 -24.35 -6.62 3.17
C LEU A 300 -23.35 -7.44 3.99
N ASN A 301 -22.67 -6.78 4.92
CA ASN A 301 -21.77 -7.42 5.88
C ASN A 301 -22.50 -8.41 6.79
N SER A 302 -21.74 -9.32 7.39
CA SER A 302 -22.26 -10.29 8.36
C SER A 302 -22.73 -9.61 9.64
N THR A 303 -23.83 -10.11 10.21
CA THR A 303 -24.31 -9.74 11.56
C THR A 303 -23.44 -10.27 12.70
N LEU A 304 -22.42 -11.10 12.41
CA LEU A 304 -21.63 -11.77 13.45
C LEU A 304 -20.95 -10.78 14.41
N LEU A 305 -20.27 -9.76 13.88
CA LEU A 305 -19.57 -8.77 14.72
C LEU A 305 -20.57 -7.97 15.56
N THR A 306 -21.61 -7.43 14.96
CA THR A 306 -22.59 -6.60 15.68
C THR A 306 -23.34 -7.39 16.74
N SER A 307 -23.65 -8.66 16.47
CA SER A 307 -24.26 -9.56 17.46
C SER A 307 -23.30 -9.88 18.61
N ALA A 308 -22.03 -10.17 18.32
CA ALA A 308 -21.01 -10.45 19.33
C ALA A 308 -20.74 -9.23 20.22
N LEU A 309 -20.63 -8.03 19.63
CA LEU A 309 -20.47 -6.78 20.38
C LEU A 309 -21.67 -6.55 21.29
N ASN A 310 -22.90 -6.64 20.74
CA ASN A 310 -24.11 -6.42 21.53
C ASN A 310 -24.27 -7.43 22.67
N ALA A 311 -23.92 -8.70 22.43
CA ALA A 311 -23.98 -9.75 23.45
C ALA A 311 -22.96 -9.56 24.58
N ALA A 312 -21.81 -8.96 24.29
CA ALA A 312 -20.76 -8.69 25.28
C ALA A 312 -21.18 -7.67 26.34
N PHE A 313 -22.08 -6.73 26.00
CA PHE A 313 -22.62 -5.78 26.98
C PHE A 313 -23.58 -6.45 27.98
N PRO A 314 -23.64 -5.97 29.24
CA PRO A 314 -24.68 -6.39 30.17
C PRO A 314 -26.07 -5.97 29.64
N ALA A 315 -27.11 -6.66 30.07
CA ALA A 315 -28.45 -6.59 29.47
C ALA A 315 -29.01 -5.15 29.37
N ALA A 316 -28.77 -4.31 30.37
CA ALA A 316 -29.23 -2.92 30.41
C ALA A 316 -28.54 -2.00 29.40
N GLN A 317 -27.33 -2.35 28.94
CA GLN A 317 -26.52 -1.56 28.00
C GLN A 317 -26.58 -2.10 26.56
N ARG A 318 -27.36 -3.16 26.31
CA ARG A 318 -27.53 -3.73 24.97
C ARG A 318 -28.41 -2.82 24.11
N SER A 319 -28.11 -2.78 22.82
CA SER A 319 -28.93 -2.11 21.82
C SER A 319 -29.99 -3.06 21.26
N THR A 320 -31.18 -2.52 21.03
CA THR A 320 -32.28 -3.18 20.32
C THR A 320 -32.31 -2.84 18.82
N THR A 321 -31.48 -1.87 18.40
CA THR A 321 -31.47 -1.37 17.01
C THR A 321 -30.98 -2.46 16.06
N ARG A 322 -31.85 -2.88 15.14
CA ARG A 322 -31.49 -3.81 14.06
C ARG A 322 -30.95 -3.03 12.88
N THR A 323 -29.65 -3.12 12.68
CA THR A 323 -28.96 -2.58 11.52
C THR A 323 -29.16 -3.50 10.30
N PRO A 324 -29.29 -2.97 9.06
CA PRO A 324 -29.49 -3.79 7.87
C PRO A 324 -28.22 -4.56 7.51
N PHE A 325 -28.06 -5.76 8.07
CA PHE A 325 -27.01 -6.71 7.75
C PHE A 325 -27.61 -7.99 7.18
N LYS A 326 -26.79 -8.81 6.51
CA LYS A 326 -27.27 -10.12 6.05
C LYS A 326 -27.58 -11.03 7.23
N LYS A 327 -28.55 -11.93 7.04
CA LYS A 327 -28.82 -13.01 7.99
C LYS A 327 -27.54 -13.86 8.20
N PRO A 328 -27.25 -14.32 9.42
CA PRO A 328 -26.12 -15.22 9.67
C PRO A 328 -26.19 -16.45 8.76
N THR A 329 -25.04 -16.86 8.24
CA THR A 329 -24.90 -18.17 7.61
C THR A 329 -24.97 -19.28 8.66
N PRO A 330 -25.21 -20.57 8.29
CA PRO A 330 -25.29 -21.65 9.29
C PRO A 330 -24.07 -21.75 10.22
N SER A 331 -22.86 -21.50 9.72
CA SER A 331 -21.64 -21.50 10.56
C SER A 331 -21.55 -20.31 11.50
N GLU A 332 -22.12 -19.16 11.13
CA GLU A 332 -22.18 -17.97 12.00
C GLU A 332 -23.29 -18.16 13.03
N GLN A 333 -24.42 -18.74 12.63
CA GLN A 333 -25.52 -19.09 13.51
C GLN A 333 -25.08 -20.10 14.58
N ALA A 334 -24.33 -21.14 14.19
CA ALA A 334 -23.77 -22.10 15.15
C ALA A 334 -22.85 -21.43 16.19
N GLN A 335 -22.05 -20.43 15.79
CA GLN A 335 -21.24 -19.66 16.74
C GLN A 335 -22.11 -18.81 17.67
N LEU A 336 -23.17 -18.18 17.16
CA LEU A 336 -24.11 -17.41 17.97
C LEU A 336 -24.85 -18.29 18.98
N ASP A 337 -25.27 -19.48 18.57
CA ASP A 337 -26.00 -20.41 19.43
C ASP A 337 -25.08 -21.01 20.51
N ALA A 338 -23.83 -21.34 20.16
CA ALA A 338 -22.84 -21.75 21.14
C ALA A 338 -22.54 -20.64 22.16
N ALA A 339 -22.53 -19.36 21.75
CA ALA A 339 -22.32 -18.24 22.67
C ALA A 339 -23.49 -18.11 23.66
N ARG A 340 -24.72 -18.28 23.17
CA ARG A 340 -25.93 -18.29 24.00
C ARG A 340 -25.93 -19.43 25.00
N ALA A 341 -25.34 -20.57 24.65
CA ALA A 341 -25.17 -21.71 25.54
C ALA A 341 -24.05 -21.52 26.58
N GLY A 342 -23.39 -20.36 26.62
CA GLY A 342 -22.38 -20.05 27.64
C GLY A 342 -20.96 -20.54 27.32
N ALA A 343 -20.70 -21.00 26.09
CA ALA A 343 -19.34 -21.36 25.71
C ALA A 343 -18.43 -20.10 25.68
N PRO A 344 -17.17 -20.19 26.12
CA PRO A 344 -16.19 -19.13 25.89
C PRO A 344 -15.86 -19.11 24.39
N ILE A 345 -16.35 -18.08 23.67
CA ILE A 345 -16.23 -18.03 22.21
C ILE A 345 -15.19 -17.02 21.75
N SER A 346 -14.13 -17.56 21.13
CA SER A 346 -13.42 -16.87 20.06
C SER A 346 -14.23 -17.00 18.77
N TRP A 347 -14.74 -15.89 18.30
CA TRP A 347 -15.54 -15.79 17.08
C TRP A 347 -14.62 -15.85 15.87
N ARG A 348 -15.09 -16.47 14.79
CA ARG A 348 -14.28 -16.76 13.61
C ARG A 348 -14.91 -16.18 12.37
N CYS A 349 -14.11 -15.42 11.61
CA CYS A 349 -14.50 -15.02 10.28
C CYS A 349 -14.48 -16.24 9.35
N ARG A 350 -15.56 -16.46 8.61
CA ARG A 350 -15.63 -17.53 7.61
C ARG A 350 -14.79 -17.24 6.36
N ALA A 351 -14.49 -15.96 6.11
CA ALA A 351 -14.02 -15.47 4.82
C ALA A 351 -12.53 -15.10 4.79
N CYS A 352 -11.91 -14.90 5.96
CA CYS A 352 -10.48 -14.63 6.09
C CYS A 352 -9.98 -15.18 7.44
N PRO A 353 -8.65 -15.35 7.64
CA PRO A 353 -8.08 -15.92 8.85
C PRO A 353 -8.05 -14.88 9.97
N THR A 354 -9.25 -14.47 10.37
CA THR A 354 -9.50 -13.56 11.48
C THR A 354 -10.29 -14.29 12.56
N GLN A 355 -9.78 -14.22 13.77
CA GLN A 355 -10.54 -14.55 14.98
C GLN A 355 -10.70 -13.31 15.84
N PHE A 356 -11.72 -13.25 16.67
CA PHE A 356 -11.89 -12.15 17.60
C PHE A 356 -12.66 -12.56 18.87
N ARG A 357 -12.47 -11.80 19.93
CA ARG A 357 -13.26 -11.85 21.17
C ARG A 357 -13.69 -10.44 21.56
N ALA A 358 -14.84 -10.34 22.21
CA ALA A 358 -15.33 -9.09 22.80
C ALA A 358 -15.65 -9.34 24.27
N VAL A 359 -15.08 -8.52 25.15
CA VAL A 359 -15.21 -8.65 26.60
C VAL A 359 -15.57 -7.28 27.18
N TYR A 360 -16.68 -7.21 27.91
CA TYR A 360 -17.05 -6.01 28.66
C TYR A 360 -16.51 -6.11 30.08
N ALA A 361 -15.80 -5.07 30.49
CA ALA A 361 -15.23 -4.92 31.83
C ALA A 361 -15.68 -3.57 32.42
N PRO A 362 -15.51 -3.35 33.74
CA PRO A 362 -15.86 -2.07 34.36
C PRO A 362 -15.15 -0.86 33.71
N ALA A 363 -13.95 -1.08 33.16
CA ALA A 363 -13.17 -0.05 32.47
C ALA A 363 -13.61 0.23 31.03
N GLY A 364 -14.58 -0.51 30.48
CA GLY A 364 -15.07 -0.37 29.10
C GLY A 364 -15.17 -1.69 28.33
N LEU A 365 -15.31 -1.61 27.01
CA LEU A 365 -15.31 -2.79 26.14
C LEU A 365 -13.91 -3.00 25.54
N GLU A 366 -13.40 -4.22 25.65
CA GLU A 366 -12.23 -4.68 24.90
C GLU A 366 -12.68 -5.60 23.76
N VAL A 367 -12.25 -5.29 22.53
CA VAL A 367 -12.40 -6.15 21.36
C VAL A 367 -11.01 -6.53 20.87
N THR A 368 -10.64 -7.78 21.07
CA THR A 368 -9.36 -8.32 20.59
C THR A 368 -9.60 -9.06 19.29
N SER A 369 -8.86 -8.75 18.23
CA SER A 369 -8.83 -9.52 16.98
C SER A 369 -7.43 -10.03 16.66
N TRP A 370 -7.35 -11.21 16.06
CA TRP A 370 -6.13 -11.84 15.59
C TRP A 370 -6.23 -12.11 14.10
N HIS A 371 -5.17 -11.81 13.37
CA HIS A 371 -5.04 -12.05 11.94
C HIS A 371 -3.85 -12.96 11.68
N CYS A 372 -4.10 -14.13 11.09
CA CYS A 372 -3.05 -15.09 10.78
C CYS A 372 -2.57 -14.92 9.33
N PHE A 373 -1.25 -14.79 9.16
CA PHE A 373 -0.60 -14.70 7.85
C PHE A 373 0.09 -16.01 7.44
N GLY A 374 -0.09 -17.08 8.22
CA GLY A 374 0.52 -18.38 7.96
C GLY A 374 2.00 -18.45 8.36
N ARG A 375 2.66 -19.53 7.95
CA ARG A 375 4.05 -19.85 8.35
C ARG A 375 5.10 -19.22 7.45
N ASP A 376 4.77 -18.96 6.20
CA ASP A 376 5.70 -18.54 5.16
C ASP A 376 5.11 -17.42 4.28
N LEU A 377 5.97 -16.83 3.44
CA LEU A 377 5.60 -15.74 2.54
C LEU A 377 4.55 -16.14 1.49
N TYR A 378 4.50 -17.43 1.11
CA TYR A 378 3.49 -17.91 0.17
C TYR A 378 2.09 -17.83 0.78
N HIS A 379 1.93 -18.34 2.00
CA HIS A 379 0.67 -18.22 2.75
C HIS A 379 0.34 -16.77 3.06
N ALA A 380 1.32 -15.96 3.46
CA ALA A 380 1.11 -14.53 3.72
C ALA A 380 0.56 -13.84 2.47
N SER A 381 1.21 -14.02 1.31
CA SER A 381 0.79 -13.40 0.05
C SER A 381 -0.61 -13.86 -0.37
N LYS A 382 -0.94 -15.12 -0.11
CA LYS A 382 -2.28 -15.68 -0.38
C LYS A 382 -3.34 -15.05 0.52
N TYR A 383 -3.10 -14.98 1.83
CA TYR A 383 -4.06 -14.49 2.82
C TYR A 383 -4.19 -12.97 2.81
N TRP A 384 -3.11 -12.25 2.52
CA TRP A 384 -3.07 -10.79 2.44
C TRP A 384 -4.19 -10.23 1.56
N ARG A 385 -4.47 -10.90 0.43
CA ARG A 385 -5.53 -10.55 -0.52
C ARG A 385 -6.95 -10.58 0.05
N TRP A 386 -7.16 -11.22 1.20
CA TRP A 386 -8.43 -11.29 1.91
C TRP A 386 -8.57 -10.20 2.98
N PHE A 387 -7.50 -9.44 3.22
CA PHE A 387 -7.45 -8.35 4.19
C PHE A 387 -7.40 -6.97 3.56
N VAL A 388 -7.12 -6.86 2.25
CA VAL A 388 -6.90 -5.56 1.60
C VAL A 388 -7.46 -5.50 0.19
N ARG A 389 -7.94 -4.32 -0.18
CA ARG A 389 -8.40 -3.98 -1.52
C ARG A 389 -7.22 -3.62 -2.40
N ARG A 390 -6.92 -4.48 -3.38
CA ARG A 390 -5.85 -4.19 -4.36
C ARG A 390 -6.32 -3.11 -5.33
N GLU A 391 -5.85 -1.89 -5.10
CA GLU A 391 -6.05 -0.75 -5.99
C GLU A 391 -4.75 -0.47 -6.77
N GLY A 392 -4.85 -0.32 -8.09
CA GLY A 392 -3.70 0.07 -8.90
C GLY A 392 -4.16 0.74 -10.18
N LYS A 393 -3.49 1.83 -10.57
CA LYS A 393 -3.77 2.53 -11.84
C LYS A 393 -3.64 1.61 -13.07
N LEU A 394 -2.86 0.54 -12.93
CA LEU A 394 -2.62 -0.48 -13.96
C LEU A 394 -3.42 -1.78 -13.74
N LEU A 395 -4.17 -1.87 -12.63
CA LEU A 395 -5.12 -2.96 -12.40
C LEU A 395 -6.47 -2.54 -13.01
N GLY A 396 -6.84 -3.16 -14.12
CA GLY A 396 -8.19 -3.01 -14.66
C GLY A 396 -9.25 -3.37 -13.60
N PRO A 397 -10.48 -2.83 -13.69
CA PRO A 397 -11.56 -3.13 -12.75
C PRO A 397 -11.75 -4.63 -12.47
N ASP A 398 -11.54 -5.46 -13.49
CA ASP A 398 -11.67 -6.93 -13.42
C ASP A 398 -10.51 -7.67 -12.74
N LYS A 399 -9.41 -6.97 -12.45
CA LYS A 399 -8.23 -7.47 -11.75
C LYS A 399 -8.10 -6.96 -10.33
N ARG A 400 -8.96 -6.04 -9.90
CA ARG A 400 -9.05 -5.64 -8.50
C ARG A 400 -9.52 -6.84 -7.69
N ASN A 401 -8.81 -7.11 -6.60
CA ASN A 401 -9.31 -8.07 -5.63
C ASN A 401 -10.44 -7.39 -4.89
N ASP A 402 -11.50 -8.14 -4.67
CA ASP A 402 -12.55 -7.71 -3.78
C ASP A 402 -12.25 -8.31 -2.41
N GLU A 403 -11.73 -7.48 -1.51
CA GLU A 403 -11.42 -7.87 -0.12
C GLU A 403 -12.66 -8.36 0.64
N TRP A 404 -13.85 -8.03 0.12
CA TRP A 404 -15.16 -8.45 0.63
C TRP A 404 -15.59 -9.80 0.05
N TRP A 405 -14.87 -10.32 -0.95
CA TRP A 405 -15.08 -11.62 -1.56
C TRP A 405 -14.07 -12.64 -1.05
N SER A 406 -14.56 -13.72 -0.44
CA SER A 406 -13.73 -14.88 -0.12
C SER A 406 -13.81 -15.94 -1.22
N PRO A 407 -12.67 -16.34 -1.82
CA PRO A 407 -12.63 -17.51 -2.69
C PRO A 407 -12.84 -18.83 -1.94
N SER A 408 -12.57 -18.86 -0.63
CA SER A 408 -12.52 -20.09 0.15
C SER A 408 -13.79 -20.28 0.98
N ARG A 409 -14.39 -21.46 0.89
CA ARG A 409 -15.52 -21.85 1.75
C ARG A 409 -15.09 -22.17 3.19
N THR A 410 -13.80 -22.44 3.38
CA THR A 410 -13.17 -22.78 4.66
C THR A 410 -11.82 -22.07 4.80
N VAL A 411 -11.55 -21.50 5.96
CA VAL A 411 -10.28 -20.84 6.28
C VAL A 411 -9.61 -21.67 7.39
N PRO A 412 -8.29 -21.87 7.35
CA PRO A 412 -7.59 -22.62 8.40
C PRO A 412 -7.83 -22.00 9.77
N ASP A 413 -8.13 -22.86 10.74
CA ASP A 413 -8.11 -22.47 12.15
C ASP A 413 -6.67 -22.24 12.61
N PHE A 414 -6.47 -21.42 13.64
CA PHE A 414 -5.16 -21.11 14.16
C PHE A 414 -5.20 -20.78 15.65
N VAL A 415 -4.06 -21.00 16.31
CA VAL A 415 -3.88 -20.66 17.72
C VAL A 415 -3.61 -19.16 17.83
N CYS A 416 -4.40 -18.47 18.65
CA CYS A 416 -4.34 -17.03 18.79
C CYS A 416 -3.24 -16.54 19.74
N GLU A 417 -3.01 -17.26 20.84
CA GLU A 417 -2.12 -16.89 21.95
C GLU A 417 -1.36 -18.10 22.48
#